data_AF-A0A6D2IIX9-F1
#
_entry.id   AF-A0A6D2IIX9-F1
#
_cell.length_a   1.000
_cell.length_b   1.000
_cell.length_c   1.000
_cell.angle_alpha   90.00
_cell.angle_beta   90.00
_cell.angle_gamma   90.00
#
_symmetry.space_group_name_H-M   'P 1'
#
loop_
_entity.id
_entity.type
_entity.pdbx_description
1 polymer ?
#
loop_
_entity_poly.entity_id
_entity_poly.type
_entity_poly.pdbx_seq_one_letter_code
_entity_poly.pdbx_strand_id
1 'polypeptide(L)'
;MNFGRLLLFSSSHLLKRTIAAPASVENSHFWKRACTTIAGPALARTEPSVAPPSAAAGVRADLLVTSDGSSESARKEKAKEAAKTQRKKRMMFEELLDNLGATRVKKTLNALSKREKEYGVSITQADLVRWAKRLDKDGKHQQAYEMFKWMEAKKMTFSPSELATFVGLIEKTKDLGEAFAYFKKADPDFDNMDMKCKNWPAYQVLLECYFARDDHAAFT
;
A
#
# COMPACT_ATOMS: atom_id res chain seq x y z
N MET A 1 -10.25 55.23 45.82
CA MET A 1 -9.23 54.62 46.70
C MET A 1 -8.15 54.02 45.82
N ASN A 2 -6.90 54.39 46.10
CA ASN A 2 -5.67 54.04 45.38
C ASN A 2 -5.09 52.68 45.85
N PHE A 3 -4.05 52.25 45.13
CA PHE A 3 -3.06 51.19 45.41
C PHE A 3 -3.44 49.78 44.92
N GLY A 4 -2.60 49.04 44.18
CA GLY A 4 -1.21 49.30 43.82
C GLY A 4 -0.67 48.19 42.90
N ARG A 5 0.34 48.57 42.10
CA ARG A 5 1.26 47.66 41.42
C ARG A 5 2.00 46.79 42.44
N LEU A 6 2.17 45.51 42.14
CA LEU A 6 3.35 44.74 42.57
C LEU A 6 4.07 44.19 41.33
N LEU A 7 5.30 44.66 41.15
CA LEU A 7 6.35 44.02 40.36
C LEU A 7 7.36 43.49 41.37
N LEU A 8 7.76 42.21 41.30
CA LEU A 8 9.08 41.66 41.68
C LEU A 8 9.18 40.26 41.03
N PHE A 9 10.02 40.00 40.01
CA PHE A 9 11.48 39.75 39.98
C PHE A 9 11.92 38.30 40.25
N SER A 10 12.75 37.77 39.33
CA SER A 10 13.79 36.73 39.51
C SER A 10 13.30 35.27 39.70
N SER A 11 13.93 34.20 39.21
CA SER A 11 15.24 34.00 38.59
C SER A 11 15.31 32.70 37.78
N SER A 12 16.25 32.71 36.85
CA SER A 12 16.85 31.67 35.99
C SER A 12 17.08 30.28 36.61
N HIS A 13 16.91 29.22 35.80
CA HIS A 13 17.89 28.12 35.57
C HIS A 13 17.35 27.20 34.45
N LEU A 14 17.81 27.32 33.21
CA LEU A 14 18.89 26.51 32.61
C LEU A 14 18.76 25.00 32.88
N LEU A 15 18.08 24.28 31.98
CA LEU A 15 18.48 22.91 31.63
C LEU A 15 18.42 22.72 30.11
N LYS A 16 19.57 22.95 29.47
CA LYS A 16 19.86 22.45 28.13
C LYS A 16 19.98 20.93 28.24
N ARG A 17 19.05 20.18 27.66
CA ARG A 17 19.28 18.78 27.31
C ARG A 17 19.47 18.67 25.80
N THR A 18 20.72 18.84 25.41
CA THR A 18 21.28 18.28 24.19
C THR A 18 21.23 16.76 24.34
N ILE A 19 20.47 16.08 23.48
CA ILE A 19 20.64 14.64 23.27
C ILE A 19 21.25 14.48 21.89
N ALA A 20 22.50 14.01 21.90
CA ALA A 20 23.29 13.69 20.74
C ALA A 20 22.68 12.50 19.99
N ALA A 21 22.70 12.58 18.66
CA ALA A 21 22.48 11.46 17.77
C ALA A 21 23.63 10.46 17.88
N PRO A 22 23.37 9.15 17.80
CA PRO A 22 24.34 8.22 17.26
C PRO A 22 24.17 8.14 15.73
N ALA A 23 25.22 8.52 15.03
CA ALA A 23 25.45 8.08 13.66
C ALA A 23 25.57 6.55 13.66
N SER A 24 24.82 5.89 12.78
CA SER A 24 25.20 4.58 12.27
C SER A 24 24.98 4.58 10.77
N VAL A 25 26.10 4.78 10.07
CA VAL A 25 26.27 4.40 8.68
C VAL A 25 26.60 2.92 8.71
N GLU A 26 25.71 2.09 8.17
CA GLU A 26 26.21 0.90 7.48
C GLU A 26 25.31 0.48 6.33
N ASN A 27 26.02 0.37 5.22
CA ASN A 27 25.64 0.10 3.86
C ASN A 27 25.31 -1.39 3.73
N SER A 28 24.14 -1.76 3.20
CA SER A 28 23.94 -3.11 2.68
C SER A 28 23.04 -3.13 1.44
N HIS A 29 23.69 -2.84 0.31
CA HIS A 29 23.30 -3.35 -0.98
C HIS A 29 23.32 -4.88 -0.98
N PHE A 30 22.21 -5.58 -0.75
CA PHE A 30 22.12 -7.01 -1.09
C PHE A 30 20.68 -7.48 -1.31
N TRP A 31 20.09 -7.12 -2.45
CA TRP A 31 18.97 -7.88 -3.02
C TRP A 31 19.42 -8.44 -4.38
N LYS A 32 20.35 -9.38 -4.32
CA LYS A 32 20.60 -10.29 -5.45
C LYS A 32 19.52 -11.37 -5.41
N ARG A 33 18.85 -11.51 -6.55
CA ARG A 33 17.88 -12.54 -6.88
C ARG A 33 18.48 -13.94 -6.68
N ALA A 34 17.71 -14.83 -6.08
CA ALA A 34 17.81 -16.26 -6.35
C ALA A 34 16.38 -16.81 -6.42
N CYS A 35 15.94 -17.16 -7.63
CA CYS A 35 14.77 -18.01 -7.83
C CYS A 35 15.23 -19.44 -7.61
N THR A 36 14.76 -20.09 -6.54
CA THR A 36 15.04 -21.51 -6.31
C THR A 36 13.98 -22.33 -7.01
N THR A 37 14.35 -22.90 -8.15
CA THR A 37 13.61 -23.96 -8.83
C THR A 37 13.68 -25.22 -7.97
N ILE A 38 12.54 -25.66 -7.43
CA ILE A 38 12.42 -26.96 -6.77
C ILE A 38 12.26 -28.01 -7.88
N ALA A 39 13.34 -28.74 -8.16
CA ALA A 39 13.29 -29.99 -8.89
C ALA A 39 12.79 -31.09 -7.95
N GLY A 40 11.63 -31.68 -8.26
CA GLY A 40 11.16 -32.88 -7.56
C GLY A 40 12.02 -34.09 -7.95
N PRO A 41 12.28 -35.03 -7.03
CA PRO A 41 12.87 -36.30 -7.41
C PRO A 41 11.77 -37.26 -7.88
N ALA A 42 12.00 -37.82 -9.06
CA ALA A 42 11.27 -38.96 -9.59
C ALA A 42 12.10 -40.24 -9.40
N LEU A 43 11.38 -41.34 -9.12
CA LEU A 43 11.67 -42.75 -9.43
C LEU A 43 12.55 -43.60 -8.51
N ALA A 44 11.91 -44.63 -7.93
CA ALA A 44 12.27 -46.07 -8.06
C ALA A 44 11.00 -46.87 -7.66
N ARG A 45 10.14 -47.36 -8.56
CA ARG A 45 10.20 -48.57 -9.40
C ARG A 45 10.70 -49.84 -8.68
N THR A 46 9.79 -50.78 -8.38
CA THR A 46 9.94 -52.23 -8.62
C THR A 46 8.54 -52.89 -8.61
N GLU A 47 8.17 -53.51 -9.73
CA GLU A 47 6.98 -54.38 -9.97
C GLU A 47 7.26 -55.84 -9.52
N PRO A 48 6.49 -56.92 -9.85
CA PRO A 48 5.19 -57.08 -10.55
C PRO A 48 4.23 -58.10 -9.90
N SER A 49 3.00 -58.24 -10.43
CA SER A 49 2.44 -59.55 -10.82
C SER A 49 1.03 -59.44 -11.44
N VAL A 50 0.95 -59.67 -12.77
CA VAL A 50 -0.04 -60.50 -13.53
C VAL A 50 -1.55 -60.11 -13.47
N ALA A 51 -2.38 -60.05 -14.52
CA ALA A 51 -2.39 -59.95 -16.00
C ALA A 51 -3.91 -59.77 -16.43
N PRO A 52 -4.38 -59.78 -17.71
CA PRO A 52 -5.24 -58.73 -18.33
C PRO A 52 -6.56 -59.32 -18.95
N PRO A 53 -7.18 -58.88 -20.09
CA PRO A 53 -7.19 -57.63 -20.89
C PRO A 53 -8.61 -57.13 -21.36
N SER A 54 -8.69 -55.97 -22.04
CA SER A 54 -9.44 -55.73 -23.32
C SER A 54 -9.44 -54.22 -23.69
N ALA A 55 -8.57 -53.75 -24.61
CA ALA A 55 -8.83 -53.30 -26.01
C ALA A 55 -9.78 -52.07 -26.13
N ALA A 56 -9.52 -50.95 -26.83
CA ALA A 56 -8.72 -50.61 -28.03
C ALA A 56 -8.47 -49.06 -28.04
N ALA A 57 -7.28 -48.50 -28.34
CA ALA A 57 -6.60 -48.26 -29.63
C ALA A 57 -6.78 -46.83 -30.22
N GLY A 58 -5.65 -46.16 -30.54
CA GLY A 58 -5.49 -44.98 -31.43
C GLY A 58 -5.08 -43.69 -30.70
N VAL A 59 -3.81 -43.25 -30.52
CA VAL A 59 -2.64 -42.99 -31.40
C VAL A 59 -2.66 -41.63 -32.12
N ARG A 60 -1.54 -40.88 -31.90
CA ARG A 60 -0.97 -39.67 -32.54
C ARG A 60 -1.35 -38.34 -31.87
N ALA A 61 -0.44 -37.70 -31.11
CA ALA A 61 0.76 -36.99 -31.59
C ALA A 61 0.40 -35.94 -32.64
N ASP A 62 0.14 -34.71 -32.19
CA ASP A 62 0.77 -33.56 -32.82
C ASP A 62 1.12 -32.49 -31.79
N LEU A 63 2.42 -32.31 -31.72
CA LEU A 63 3.17 -31.42 -30.89
C LEU A 63 3.21 -30.09 -31.65
N LEU A 64 2.26 -29.21 -31.40
CA LEU A 64 2.34 -27.81 -31.84
C LEU A 64 2.49 -26.92 -30.61
N VAL A 65 3.70 -26.98 -30.05
CA VAL A 65 4.25 -25.86 -29.29
C VAL A 65 4.48 -24.75 -30.33
N THR A 66 3.51 -23.87 -30.48
CA THR A 66 3.74 -22.56 -31.09
C THR A 66 4.63 -21.78 -30.13
N SER A 67 5.94 -21.94 -30.28
CA SER A 67 6.92 -21.02 -29.70
C SER A 67 6.78 -19.70 -30.46
N ASP A 68 5.82 -18.88 -30.04
CA ASP A 68 5.77 -17.49 -30.44
C ASP A 68 7.03 -16.82 -29.91
N GLY A 69 8.00 -16.69 -30.81
CA GLY A 69 9.19 -15.86 -30.71
C GLY A 69 8.81 -14.38 -30.66
N SER A 70 8.05 -14.01 -29.62
CA SER A 70 7.89 -12.64 -29.16
C SER A 70 9.29 -12.15 -28.77
N SER A 71 9.92 -11.44 -29.70
CA SER A 71 11.36 -11.21 -29.73
C SER A 71 11.88 -10.67 -28.40
N GLU A 72 12.94 -11.30 -27.89
CA GLU A 72 13.58 -10.92 -26.64
C GLU A 72 14.03 -9.45 -26.65
N SER A 73 14.31 -8.90 -27.84
CA SER A 73 14.60 -7.48 -28.07
C SER A 73 13.39 -6.58 -27.78
N ALA A 74 12.18 -6.94 -28.22
CA ALA A 74 10.97 -6.17 -27.92
C ALA A 74 10.64 -6.16 -26.43
N ARG A 75 10.88 -7.27 -25.71
CA ARG A 75 10.73 -7.34 -24.25
C ARG A 75 11.75 -6.44 -23.53
N LYS A 76 13.00 -6.43 -23.99
CA LYS A 76 14.06 -5.56 -23.44
C LYS A 76 13.76 -4.08 -23.64
N GLU A 77 13.27 -3.66 -24.81
CA GLU A 77 12.91 -2.26 -25.04
C GLU A 77 11.68 -1.82 -24.24
N LYS A 78 10.63 -2.66 -24.15
CA LYS A 78 9.48 -2.38 -23.28
C LYS A 78 9.89 -2.24 -21.81
N ALA A 79 10.81 -3.08 -21.34
CA ALA A 79 11.33 -3.01 -19.97
C ALA A 79 12.11 -1.71 -19.71
N LYS A 80 12.92 -1.25 -20.68
CA LYS A 80 13.65 0.03 -20.58
C LYS A 80 12.69 1.21 -20.50
N GLU A 81 11.66 1.26 -21.34
CA GLU A 81 10.66 2.34 -21.30
C GLU A 81 9.82 2.34 -20.03
N ALA A 82 9.43 1.16 -19.54
CA ALA A 82 8.76 1.02 -18.24
C ALA A 82 9.64 1.52 -17.08
N ALA A 83 10.95 1.21 -17.10
CA ALA A 83 11.90 1.67 -16.10
C ALA A 83 12.09 3.20 -16.13
N LYS A 84 12.18 3.81 -17.32
CA LYS A 84 12.23 5.28 -17.48
C LYS A 84 10.96 5.93 -16.92
N THR A 85 9.79 5.36 -17.24
CA THR A 85 8.49 5.83 -16.74
C THR A 85 8.43 5.75 -15.21
N GLN A 86 8.83 4.61 -14.63
CA GLN A 86 8.86 4.42 -13.19
C GLN A 86 9.81 5.39 -12.50
N ARG A 87 10.98 5.66 -13.09
CA ARG A 87 11.95 6.64 -12.57
C ARG A 87 11.33 8.04 -12.47
N LYS A 88 10.60 8.47 -13.50
CA LYS A 88 9.90 9.76 -13.50
C LYS A 88 8.81 9.82 -12.43
N LYS A 89 8.00 8.77 -12.27
CA LYS A 89 7.00 8.68 -11.19
C LYS A 89 7.64 8.77 -9.80
N ARG A 90 8.82 8.18 -9.62
CA ARG A 90 9.57 8.29 -8.37
C ARG A 90 10.00 9.73 -8.09
N MET A 91 10.49 10.46 -9.10
CA MET A 91 10.82 11.89 -8.94
C MET A 91 9.59 12.72 -8.54
N MET A 92 8.43 12.46 -9.16
CA MET A 92 7.18 13.15 -8.78
C MET A 92 6.76 12.83 -7.33
N PHE A 93 7.00 11.60 -6.87
CA PHE A 93 6.73 11.23 -5.48
C PHE A 93 7.71 11.90 -4.51
N GLU A 94 9.00 11.99 -4.87
CA GLU A 94 10.00 12.69 -4.06
C GLU A 94 9.66 14.18 -3.94
N GLU A 95 9.28 14.83 -5.05
CA GLU A 95 8.78 16.21 -5.00
C GLU A 95 7.52 16.35 -4.15
N LEU A 96 6.62 15.36 -4.18
CA LEU A 96 5.48 15.35 -3.27
C LEU A 96 5.98 15.34 -1.81
N LEU A 97 6.90 14.45 -1.46
CA LEU A 97 7.45 14.33 -0.10
C LEU A 97 8.09 15.63 0.38
N ASP A 98 8.88 16.29 -0.45
CA ASP A 98 9.56 17.54 -0.11
C ASP A 98 8.54 18.66 0.18
N ASN A 99 7.44 18.69 -0.58
CA ASN A 99 6.40 19.70 -0.43
C ASN A 99 5.38 19.39 0.67
N LEU A 100 5.33 18.17 1.22
CA LEU A 100 4.40 17.80 2.29
C LEU A 100 4.62 18.61 3.58
N GLY A 101 5.85 19.06 3.85
CA GLY A 101 6.16 19.90 5.01
C GLY A 101 5.74 21.37 4.83
N ALA A 102 5.68 21.84 3.58
CA ALA A 102 5.42 23.25 3.25
C ALA A 102 3.97 23.50 2.80
N THR A 103 3.30 22.49 2.24
CA THR A 103 1.98 22.65 1.59
C THR A 103 1.06 21.45 1.86
N ARG A 104 -0.25 21.66 1.68
CA ARG A 104 -1.25 20.58 1.82
C ARG A 104 -1.16 19.58 0.67
N VAL A 105 -1.29 18.28 0.97
CA VAL A 105 -1.25 17.15 0.00
C VAL A 105 -2.11 17.43 -1.23
N LYS A 106 -3.35 17.91 -1.02
CA LYS A 106 -4.29 18.26 -2.10
C LYS A 106 -3.75 19.30 -3.07
N LYS A 107 -3.05 20.34 -2.58
CA LYS A 107 -2.49 21.38 -3.45
C LYS A 107 -1.36 20.80 -4.30
N THR A 108 -0.47 20.03 -3.68
CA THR A 108 0.66 19.36 -4.35
C THR A 108 0.18 18.38 -5.40
N LEU A 109 -0.79 17.52 -5.09
CA LEU A 109 -1.38 16.59 -6.06
C LEU A 109 -2.06 17.30 -7.23
N ASN A 110 -2.76 18.41 -6.97
CA ASN A 110 -3.35 19.22 -8.06
C ASN A 110 -2.27 19.85 -8.95
N ALA A 111 -1.15 20.30 -8.39
CA ALA A 111 -0.03 20.84 -9.15
C ALA A 111 0.66 19.75 -9.99
N LEU A 112 0.92 18.59 -9.39
CA LEU A 112 1.51 17.44 -10.08
C LEU A 112 0.62 16.94 -11.22
N SER A 113 -0.69 16.85 -11.00
CA SER A 113 -1.65 16.45 -12.03
C SER A 113 -1.66 17.42 -13.23
N LYS A 114 -1.48 18.73 -13.00
CA LYS A 114 -1.34 19.71 -14.09
C LYS A 114 -0.04 19.53 -14.87
N ARG A 115 1.04 19.14 -14.19
CA ARG A 115 2.37 18.98 -14.79
C ARG A 115 2.64 17.59 -15.37
N GLU A 116 1.69 16.65 -15.34
CA GLU A 116 1.87 15.30 -15.93
C GLU A 116 2.40 15.34 -17.38
N LYS A 117 1.96 16.35 -18.16
CA LYS A 117 2.45 16.59 -19.52
C LYS A 117 3.94 16.94 -19.57
N GLU A 118 4.45 17.68 -18.60
CA GLU A 118 5.87 18.08 -18.50
C GLU A 118 6.76 16.88 -18.16
N TYR A 119 6.32 16.01 -17.25
CA TYR A 119 7.04 14.76 -16.97
C TYR A 119 6.87 13.74 -18.12
N GLY A 120 5.86 13.91 -18.97
CA GLY A 120 5.49 12.94 -20.01
C GLY A 120 5.03 11.62 -19.41
N VAL A 121 4.48 11.64 -18.19
CA VAL A 121 4.01 10.47 -17.45
C VAL A 121 2.75 10.84 -16.67
N SER A 122 1.72 10.00 -16.78
CA SER A 122 0.48 10.15 -16.01
C SER A 122 0.58 9.45 -14.65
N ILE A 123 -0.01 10.06 -13.63
CA ILE A 123 -0.18 9.46 -12.31
C ILE A 123 -1.49 8.67 -12.31
N THR A 124 -1.39 7.37 -12.08
CA THR A 124 -2.57 6.49 -11.98
C THR A 124 -3.03 6.37 -10.53
N GLN A 125 -4.28 5.93 -10.32
CA GLN A 125 -4.79 5.57 -9.00
C GLN A 125 -3.88 4.55 -8.30
N ALA A 126 -3.40 3.54 -9.02
CA ALA A 126 -2.48 2.54 -8.47
C ALA A 126 -1.16 3.16 -7.96
N ASP A 127 -0.66 4.21 -8.64
CA ASP A 127 0.52 4.95 -8.16
C ASP A 127 0.22 5.69 -6.87
N LEU A 128 -0.93 6.38 -6.79
CA LEU A 128 -1.37 7.10 -5.59
C LEU A 128 -1.59 6.17 -4.41
N VAL A 129 -2.24 5.02 -4.62
CA VAL A 129 -2.45 4.00 -3.59
C VAL A 129 -1.12 3.47 -3.08
N ARG A 130 -0.18 3.16 -3.99
CA ARG A 130 1.17 2.71 -3.61
C ARG A 130 1.92 3.76 -2.80
N TRP A 131 1.81 5.03 -3.17
CA TRP A 131 2.41 6.15 -2.45
C TRP A 131 1.77 6.36 -1.07
N ALA A 132 0.44 6.31 -0.97
CA ALA A 132 -0.28 6.42 0.30
C ALA A 132 0.07 5.27 1.25
N LYS A 133 0.14 4.02 0.75
CA LYS A 133 0.61 2.86 1.54
C LYS A 133 2.04 3.02 2.03
N ARG A 134 2.92 3.66 1.24
CA ARG A 134 4.28 3.97 1.68
C ARG A 134 4.29 5.02 2.80
N LEU A 135 3.52 6.08 2.65
CA LEU A 135 3.36 7.10 3.69
C LEU A 135 2.80 6.50 5.00
N ASP A 136 1.80 5.62 4.92
CA ASP A 136 1.24 4.92 6.08
C ASP A 136 2.30 4.10 6.82
N LYS A 137 3.14 3.35 6.08
CA LYS A 137 4.26 2.59 6.63
C LYS A 137 5.32 3.49 7.29
N ASP A 138 5.52 4.70 6.77
CA ASP A 138 6.44 5.69 7.32
C ASP A 138 5.83 6.47 8.51
N GLY A 139 4.64 6.08 9.02
CA GLY A 139 3.94 6.75 10.12
C GLY A 139 3.23 8.05 9.73
N LYS A 140 3.23 8.41 8.45
CA LYS A 140 2.62 9.63 7.90
C LYS A 140 1.13 9.39 7.58
N HIS A 141 0.38 8.91 8.56
CA HIS A 141 -1.02 8.49 8.41
C HIS A 141 -1.92 9.62 7.90
N GLN A 142 -1.76 10.83 8.44
CA GLN A 142 -2.57 12.00 8.03
C GLN A 142 -2.39 12.33 6.55
N GLN A 143 -1.16 12.29 6.04
CA GLN A 143 -0.85 12.57 4.64
C GLN A 143 -1.39 11.47 3.73
N ALA A 144 -1.26 10.19 4.13
CA ALA A 144 -1.85 9.07 3.42
C ALA A 144 -3.38 9.19 3.35
N TYR A 145 -4.04 9.54 4.45
CA TYR A 145 -5.48 9.81 4.51
C TYR A 145 -5.89 10.95 3.56
N GLU A 146 -5.15 12.06 3.55
CA GLU A 146 -5.44 13.17 2.63
C GLU A 146 -5.31 12.78 1.15
N MET A 147 -4.39 11.87 0.81
CA MET A 147 -4.30 11.31 -0.56
C MET A 147 -5.56 10.54 -0.94
N PHE A 148 -6.07 9.67 -0.06
CA PHE A 148 -7.31 8.93 -0.31
C PHE A 148 -8.52 9.86 -0.42
N LYS A 149 -8.63 10.88 0.44
CA LYS A 149 -9.67 11.92 0.30
C LYS A 149 -9.60 12.67 -1.02
N TRP A 150 -8.40 12.91 -1.54
CA TRP A 150 -8.23 13.52 -2.85
C TRP A 150 -8.71 12.59 -3.97
N MET A 151 -8.38 11.29 -3.90
CA MET A 151 -8.87 10.27 -4.85
C MET A 151 -10.40 10.16 -4.83
N GLU A 152 -11.01 10.14 -3.65
CA GLU A 152 -12.48 10.14 -3.49
C GLU A 152 -13.12 11.40 -4.08
N ALA A 153 -12.54 12.57 -3.83
CA ALA A 153 -13.00 13.84 -4.41
C ALA A 153 -12.91 13.84 -5.95
N LYS A 154 -11.99 13.05 -6.52
CA LYS A 154 -11.87 12.80 -7.97
C LYS A 154 -12.75 11.66 -8.47
N LYS A 155 -13.63 11.11 -7.63
CA LYS A 155 -14.55 10.01 -7.95
C LYS A 155 -13.84 8.74 -8.42
N MET A 156 -12.62 8.51 -7.93
CA MET A 156 -11.92 7.25 -8.15
C MET A 156 -12.59 6.16 -7.30
N THR A 157 -12.95 5.04 -7.94
CA THR A 157 -13.58 3.91 -7.24
C THR A 157 -12.51 3.05 -6.58
N PHE A 158 -12.63 2.82 -5.28
CA PHE A 158 -11.70 1.95 -4.56
C PHE A 158 -12.02 0.47 -4.78
N SER A 159 -10.98 -0.33 -5.01
CA SER A 159 -11.10 -1.78 -4.84
C SER A 159 -11.34 -2.13 -3.38
N PRO A 160 -11.83 -3.34 -3.04
CA PRO A 160 -12.03 -3.73 -1.64
C PRO A 160 -10.78 -3.62 -0.77
N SER A 161 -9.62 -3.97 -1.33
CA SER A 161 -8.33 -3.84 -0.64
C SER A 161 -7.91 -2.39 -0.41
N GLU A 162 -8.30 -1.49 -1.31
CA GLU A 162 -8.06 -0.05 -1.19
C GLU A 162 -9.02 0.57 -0.18
N LEU A 163 -10.29 0.16 -0.18
CA LEU A 163 -11.26 0.54 0.84
C LEU A 163 -10.76 0.11 2.24
N ALA A 164 -10.25 -1.11 2.39
CA ALA A 164 -9.68 -1.58 3.65
C ALA A 164 -8.49 -0.71 4.11
N THR A 165 -7.61 -0.35 3.17
CA THR A 165 -6.50 0.58 3.45
C THR A 165 -7.04 1.94 3.91
N PHE A 166 -8.08 2.46 3.25
CA PHE A 166 -8.62 3.77 3.58
C PHE A 166 -9.35 3.79 4.92
N VAL A 167 -10.15 2.76 5.21
CA VAL A 167 -10.85 2.60 6.50
C VAL A 167 -9.85 2.52 7.65
N GLY A 168 -8.77 1.74 7.51
CA GLY A 168 -7.69 1.71 8.50
C GLY A 168 -6.99 3.06 8.67
N LEU A 169 -6.84 3.85 7.60
CA LEU A 169 -6.30 5.21 7.70
C LEU A 169 -7.26 6.17 8.41
N ILE A 170 -8.57 6.03 8.23
CA ILE A 170 -9.56 6.84 8.96
C ILE A 170 -9.45 6.56 10.45
N GLU A 171 -9.37 5.28 10.85
CA GLU A 171 -9.25 4.90 12.26
C GLU A 171 -7.98 5.50 12.89
N LYS A 172 -6.82 5.38 12.23
CA LYS A 172 -5.54 5.91 12.73
C LYS A 172 -5.48 7.44 12.83
N THR A 173 -6.26 8.16 12.02
CA THR A 173 -6.18 9.63 11.92
C THR A 173 -7.33 10.35 12.62
N LYS A 174 -8.42 9.64 12.84
CA LYS A 174 -9.62 10.13 13.52
C LYS A 174 -9.93 9.17 14.65
N ASP A 175 -10.92 8.30 14.45
CA ASP A 175 -11.32 7.28 15.40
C ASP A 175 -12.05 6.14 14.70
N LEU A 176 -12.25 5.06 15.45
CA LEU A 176 -12.93 3.85 14.99
C LEU A 176 -14.39 4.10 14.60
N GLY A 177 -15.09 4.98 15.31
CA GLY A 177 -16.48 5.33 15.03
C GLY A 177 -16.63 6.00 13.67
N GLU A 178 -15.76 6.95 13.35
CA GLU A 178 -15.70 7.57 12.02
C GLU A 178 -15.33 6.58 10.91
N ALA A 179 -14.41 5.66 11.17
CA ALA A 179 -14.04 4.62 10.22
C ALA A 179 -15.23 3.69 9.92
N PHE A 180 -15.97 3.29 10.96
CA PHE A 180 -17.16 2.45 10.85
C PHE A 180 -18.32 3.17 10.15
N ALA A 181 -18.54 4.46 10.46
CA ALA A 181 -19.53 5.28 9.80
C ALA A 181 -19.22 5.45 8.30
N TYR A 182 -17.94 5.62 7.94
CA TYR A 182 -17.53 5.66 6.54
C TYR A 182 -17.79 4.33 5.83
N PHE A 183 -17.42 3.20 6.46
CA PHE A 183 -17.64 1.87 5.90
C PHE A 183 -19.13 1.61 5.60
N LYS A 184 -20.02 1.89 6.55
CA LYS A 184 -21.48 1.77 6.35
C LYS A 184 -22.01 2.63 5.21
N LYS A 185 -21.43 3.81 4.99
CA LYS A 185 -21.79 4.66 3.85
C LYS A 185 -21.30 4.07 2.52
N ALA A 186 -20.13 3.43 2.52
CA ALA A 186 -19.53 2.82 1.34
C ALA A 186 -20.20 1.49 0.96
N ASP A 187 -20.71 0.75 1.94
CA ASP A 187 -21.39 -0.53 1.77
C ASP A 187 -22.59 -0.66 2.74
N PRO A 188 -23.73 -0.04 2.41
CA PRO A 188 -24.89 0.02 3.29
C PRO A 188 -25.58 -1.35 3.48
N ASP A 189 -25.44 -2.23 2.49
CA ASP A 189 -26.06 -3.56 2.47
C ASP A 189 -25.08 -4.66 2.93
N PHE A 190 -23.99 -4.28 3.60
CA PHE A 190 -22.98 -5.21 4.08
C PHE A 190 -23.56 -6.21 5.09
N ASP A 191 -23.47 -7.50 4.74
CA ASP A 191 -23.79 -8.61 5.63
C ASP A 191 -22.52 -9.10 6.36
N ASN A 192 -22.48 -8.89 7.67
CA ASN A 192 -21.34 -9.31 8.51
C ASN A 192 -21.30 -10.83 8.78
N MET A 193 -22.32 -11.58 8.36
CA MET A 193 -22.34 -13.04 8.42
C MET A 193 -21.81 -13.68 7.12
N ASP A 194 -21.75 -12.93 6.02
CA ASP A 194 -21.16 -13.39 4.76
C ASP A 194 -19.67 -13.06 4.69
N MET A 195 -18.82 -14.01 5.10
CA MET A 195 -17.36 -13.87 5.01
C MET A 195 -16.80 -13.76 3.58
N LYS A 196 -17.63 -14.01 2.55
CA LYS A 196 -17.25 -13.89 1.14
C LYS A 196 -17.68 -12.57 0.51
N CYS A 197 -18.35 -11.70 1.27
CA CYS A 197 -18.78 -10.42 0.75
C CYS A 197 -17.57 -9.58 0.29
N LYS A 198 -17.79 -8.79 -0.75
CA LYS A 198 -16.72 -8.09 -1.47
C LYS A 198 -15.85 -7.24 -0.56
N ASN A 199 -16.46 -6.54 0.41
CA ASN A 199 -15.76 -5.60 1.29
C ASN A 199 -15.39 -6.18 2.65
N TRP A 200 -15.47 -7.51 2.82
CA TRP A 200 -14.99 -8.21 4.02
C TRP A 200 -13.59 -7.75 4.49
N PRO A 201 -12.59 -7.53 3.60
CA PRO A 201 -11.28 -7.06 4.05
C PRO A 201 -11.31 -5.72 4.81
N ALA A 202 -12.24 -4.82 4.48
CA ALA A 202 -12.36 -3.55 5.18
C ALA A 202 -13.07 -3.69 6.53
N TYR A 203 -14.06 -4.59 6.61
CA TYR A 203 -14.70 -4.93 7.87
C TYR A 203 -13.75 -5.67 8.82
N GLN A 204 -12.90 -6.56 8.29
CA GLN A 204 -11.87 -7.24 9.06
C GLN A 204 -10.91 -6.24 9.73
N VAL A 205 -10.47 -5.19 9.01
CA VAL A 205 -9.65 -4.11 9.61
C VAL A 205 -10.37 -3.44 10.78
N LEU A 206 -11.69 -3.19 10.66
CA LEU A 206 -12.48 -2.60 11.76
C LEU A 206 -12.56 -3.53 12.97
N LEU A 207 -12.74 -4.84 12.75
CA LEU A 207 -12.73 -5.84 13.82
C LEU A 207 -11.37 -5.91 14.51
N GLU A 208 -10.28 -5.94 13.74
CA GLU A 208 -8.92 -5.93 14.28
C GLU A 208 -8.65 -4.69 15.14
N CYS A 209 -9.06 -3.51 14.66
CA CYS A 209 -8.96 -2.25 15.42
C CYS A 209 -9.85 -2.26 16.68
N TYR A 210 -11.03 -2.87 16.62
CA TYR A 210 -11.92 -3.01 17.78
C TYR A 210 -11.29 -3.89 18.86
N PHE A 211 -10.81 -5.09 18.50
CA PHE A 211 -10.21 -6.01 19.46
C PHE A 211 -8.83 -5.55 19.98
N ALA A 212 -8.10 -4.73 19.22
CA ALA A 212 -6.86 -4.12 19.70
C ALA A 212 -7.08 -3.05 20.78
N ARG A 213 -8.31 -2.54 20.91
CA ARG A 213 -8.72 -1.61 21.96
C ARG A 213 -9.45 -2.43 23.02
N ASP A 214 -8.77 -2.84 24.09
CA ASP A 214 -9.36 -3.53 25.26
C ASP A 214 -10.39 -2.65 26.05
N ASP A 215 -10.98 -1.65 25.39
CA ASP A 215 -12.02 -0.77 25.92
C ASP A 215 -13.40 -1.34 25.55
N HIS A 216 -13.80 -2.43 26.21
CA HIS A 216 -15.13 -3.07 26.06
C HIS A 216 -16.34 -2.17 26.43
N ALA A 217 -16.15 -0.88 26.69
CA ALA A 217 -17.15 -0.02 27.34
C ALA A 217 -17.88 0.98 26.41
N ALA A 218 -17.54 1.09 25.12
CA ALA A 218 -17.96 2.26 24.34
C ALA A 218 -19.16 2.09 23.37
N PHE A 219 -19.77 0.91 23.23
CA PHE A 219 -20.85 0.71 22.23
C PHE A 219 -21.97 -0.24 22.70
N THR A 220 -22.53 0.02 23.88
CA THR A 220 -23.91 -0.38 24.23
C THR A 220 -24.87 0.77 24.02
#